data_AF-A0A2N6IFW3-F1
#
_entry.id   AF-A0A2N6IFW3-F1
#
_cell.length_a   1.000
_cell.length_b   1.000
_cell.length_c   1.000
_cell.angle_alpha   90.00
_cell.angle_beta   90.00
_cell.angle_gamma   90.00
#
_symmetry.space_group_name_H-M   'P 1'
#
loop_
_entity.id
_entity.type
_entity.pdbx_description
1 polymer ?
#
loop_
_entity_poly.entity_id
_entity_poly.type
_entity_poly.pdbx_seq_one_letter_code
_entity_poly.pdbx_strand_id
1 'polypeptide(L)' 'MPAIAGAFDVTIAPETLSDTAAQSGLGRLSLAKRYHGALDASAQGEMLSVRPEVRHPCG' A
#
# COMPACT_ATOMS: atom_id res chain seq x y z
N MET A 1 -19.75 16.39 -6.79
CA MET A 1 -19.13 15.27 -7.53
C MET A 1 -19.79 13.98 -7.06
N PRO A 2 -20.18 13.05 -7.94
CA PRO A 2 -20.71 11.76 -7.51
C PRO A 2 -19.64 10.96 -6.75
N ALA A 3 -20.06 10.20 -5.74
CA ALA A 3 -19.21 9.34 -4.93
C ALA A 3 -19.84 7.94 -4.84
N ILE A 4 -18.99 6.91 -4.82
CA ILE A 4 -19.38 5.51 -4.66
C ILE A 4 -18.54 4.88 -3.55
N ALA A 5 -19.13 3.94 -2.82
CA ALA A 5 -18.46 3.18 -1.77
C ALA A 5 -18.62 1.68 -2.05
N GLY A 6 -17.58 0.90 -1.75
CA GLY A 6 -17.57 -0.53 -2.00
C GLY A 6 -16.35 -1.20 -1.37
N ALA A 7 -16.42 -2.52 -1.26
CA ALA A 7 -15.32 -3.34 -0.77
C ALA A 7 -14.23 -3.50 -1.84
N PHE A 8 -13.00 -3.75 -1.40
CA PHE A 8 -11.91 -4.14 -2.26
C PHE A 8 -10.95 -5.09 -1.53
N ASP A 9 -10.36 -6.01 -2.27
CA ASP A 9 -9.26 -6.82 -1.80
C ASP A 9 -7.92 -6.15 -2.14
N VAL A 10 -6.93 -6.33 -1.27
CA VAL A 10 -5.57 -5.87 -1.52
C VAL A 10 -4.54 -6.93 -1.14
N THR A 11 -3.63 -7.21 -2.06
CA THR A 11 -2.41 -7.95 -1.79
C THR A 11 -1.26 -6.96 -1.68
N ILE A 12 -0.48 -7.10 -0.60
CA ILE A 12 0.71 -6.27 -0.32
C ILE A 12 1.91 -7.21 -0.29
N ALA A 13 2.90 -6.96 -1.14
CA ALA A 13 4.14 -7.74 -1.13
C ALA A 13 5.36 -6.82 -0.97
N PRO A 14 6.30 -7.14 -0.06
CA PRO A 14 7.55 -6.40 0.08
C PRO A 14 8.37 -6.43 -1.21
N GLU A 15 9.03 -5.31 -1.47
CA GLU A 15 9.99 -5.17 -2.56
C GLU A 15 11.33 -4.69 -2.06
N THR A 16 12.39 -5.09 -2.77
CA THR A 16 13.75 -4.64 -2.51
C THR A 16 13.87 -3.15 -2.84
N LEU A 17 14.34 -2.36 -1.88
CA LEU A 17 14.73 -0.98 -2.12
C LEU A 17 16.05 -0.93 -2.89
N SER A 18 16.27 0.17 -3.63
CA SER A 18 17.59 0.45 -4.20
C SER A 18 18.66 0.49 -3.11
N ASP A 19 19.90 0.12 -3.44
CA ASP A 19 21.03 0.12 -2.50
C ASP A 19 21.21 1.46 -1.77
N THR A 20 21.03 2.58 -2.47
CA THR A 20 21.07 3.93 -1.89
C THR A 20 20.02 4.16 -0.79
N ALA A 21 18.86 3.53 -0.90
CA ALA A 21 17.75 3.68 0.03
C ALA A 21 17.72 2.59 1.11
N ALA A 22 18.59 1.56 1.04
CA ALA A 22 18.55 0.42 1.95
C ALA A 22 18.74 0.80 3.43
N GLN A 23 19.48 1.88 3.71
CA GLN A 23 19.72 2.36 5.08
C GLN A 23 18.75 3.46 5.56
N SER A 24 17.76 3.83 4.75
CA SER A 24 16.85 4.94 5.04
C SER A 24 15.73 4.62 6.04
N GLY A 25 15.55 3.34 6.40
CA GLY A 25 14.39 2.89 7.19
C GLY A 25 13.07 2.90 6.42
N LEU A 26 13.12 3.14 5.10
CA LEU A 26 11.98 3.00 4.21
C LEU A 26 11.66 1.53 3.92
N GLY A 27 10.43 1.25 3.51
CA GLY A 27 10.01 0.01 2.88
C GLY A 27 9.27 0.32 1.58
N ARG A 28 9.57 -0.44 0.52
CA ARG A 28 8.79 -0.44 -0.73
C ARG A 28 7.90 -1.67 -0.77
N LEU A 29 6.68 -1.48 -1.25
CA LEU A 29 5.65 -2.50 -1.29
C LEU A 29 4.94 -2.42 -2.64
N SER A 30 4.76 -3.56 -3.29
CA SER A 30 3.83 -3.68 -4.41
C SER A 30 2.42 -3.89 -3.89
N LEU A 31 1.45 -3.32 -4.61
CA LEU A 31 0.03 -3.36 -4.32
C LEU A 31 -0.71 -3.91 -5.52
N ALA A 32 -1.45 -5.00 -5.33
CA ALA A 32 -2.48 -5.44 -6.26
C ALA A 32 -3.84 -5.28 -5.60
N LYS A 33 -4.77 -4.57 -6.26
CA LYS A 33 -6.11 -4.29 -5.74
C LYS A 33 -7.18 -4.85 -6.66
N ARG A 34 -8.25 -5.37 -6.07
CA ARG A 34 -9.47 -5.78 -6.77
C ARG A 34 -10.66 -5.09 -6.13
N TYR A 35 -11.31 -4.20 -6.87
CA TYR A 35 -12.52 -3.51 -6.44
C TYR A 35 -13.76 -4.31 -6.85
N HIS A 36 -14.80 -4.27 -6.01
CA HIS A 36 -16.06 -4.98 -6.24
C HIS A 36 -17.27 -4.05 -6.13
N GLY A 37 -18.35 -4.39 -6.85
CA GLY A 37 -19.63 -3.67 -6.80
C GLY A 37 -19.72 -2.58 -7.86
N ALA A 38 -20.11 -1.36 -7.46
CA ALA A 38 -20.30 -0.24 -8.38
C ALA A 38 -19.00 0.15 -9.13
N LEU A 39 -17.84 -0.13 -8.55
CA LEU A 39 -16.54 -0.13 -9.23
C LEU A 39 -16.02 -1.56 -9.30
N ASP A 40 -16.15 -2.18 -10.47
CA ASP A 40 -15.53 -3.47 -10.77
C ASP A 40 -14.27 -3.21 -11.60
N ALA A 41 -13.11 -3.28 -10.94
CA ALA A 41 -11.83 -2.95 -11.56
C ALA A 41 -10.67 -3.65 -10.85
N SER A 42 -9.52 -3.73 -11.52
CA SER A 42 -8.24 -4.07 -10.92
C SER A 42 -7.28 -2.88 -10.98
N ALA A 43 -6.37 -2.80 -10.02
CA ALA A 43 -5.31 -1.80 -10.04
C ALA A 43 -4.00 -2.40 -9.54
N GLN A 44 -2.89 -1.90 -10.07
CA GLN A 44 -1.53 -2.19 -9.64
C GLN A 44 -0.85 -0.89 -9.26
N GLY A 45 0.05 -0.95 -8.27
CA GLY A 45 0.84 0.20 -7.89
C GLY A 45 1.91 -0.13 -6.86
N GLU A 46 2.68 0.89 -6.49
CA GLU A 46 3.72 0.81 -5.48
C GLU A 46 3.40 1.76 -4.32
N MET A 47 3.87 1.39 -3.12
CA MET A 47 3.79 2.20 -1.92
C MET A 47 5.16 2.30 -1.26
N LEU A 48 5.54 3.52 -0.90
CA LEU A 48 6.66 3.80 -0.02
C LEU A 48 6.13 4.02 1.40
N SER A 49 6.80 3.41 2.37
CA SER A 49 6.41 3.46 3.78
C SER A 49 7.64 3.73 4.64
N VAL A 50 7.44 4.42 5.77
CA VAL A 50 8.42 4.51 6.85
C VAL A 50 7.89 3.65 7.99
N ARG A 51 8.74 2.80 8.58
CA ARG A 51 8.42 2.14 9.85
C ARG A 51 9.10 2.91 10.98
N PRO A 52 8.37 3.80 11.70
CA PRO A 52 8.96 4.47 12.85
C PRO A 52 9.29 3.46 13.96
N GLU A 53 10.41 3.67 14.63
CA GLU A 53 10.83 2.86 15.79
C GLU A 53 9.87 3.03 16.98
N VAL A 54 9.26 4.22 17.10
CA VAL A 54 8.23 4.51 18.10
C VAL A 54 6.88 4.01 17.59
N ARG A 55 6.29 3.08 18.35
CA ARG A 55 4.91 2.63 18.11
C ARG A 55 3.97 3.80 18.38
N HIS A 56 3.07 4.09 17.45
CA HIS A 56 1.98 5.02 17.71
C HIS A 56 1.10 4.47 18.86
N PRO A 57 0.65 5.32 19.80
CA PRO A 57 -0.09 4.90 20.99
C PRO A 57 -1.53 4.41 20.71
N CYS A 58 -1.99 4.47 19.46
CA CYS A 58 -3.27 3.90 19.07
C CYS A 58 -3.04 2.48 18.55
N GLY A 59 -3.29 1.51 19.43
CA GLY A 59 -3.47 0.10 19.07
C GLY A 59 -4.89 -0.17 18.60
#